data_AF-X1DAL0-F1
#
_entry.id   AF-X1DAL0-F1
#
_cell.length_a   1.000
_cell.length_b   1.000
_cell.length_c   1.000
_cell.angle_alpha   90.00
_cell.angle_beta   90.00
_cell.angle_gamma   90.00
#
_symmetry.space_group_name_H-M   'P 1'
#
loop_
_entity.id
_entity.type
_entity.pdbx_description
1 polymer ?
#
loop_
_entity_poly.entity_id
_entity_poly.type
_entity_poly.pdbx_seq_one_letter_code
_entity_poly.pdbx_strand_id
1 'polypeptide(L)'
;MYDITRYSSLKNFPEWINIFKNGFIGAKDKPLPVIMVGGKLDLSFKRAVPTKEAFDLAKTNKLFGYIECSAKDGRNIEDIFTEIAKLMLQRAGL
;
A
#
# COMPACT_ATOMS: atom_id res chain seq x y z
N MET A 1 4.10 -3.18 1.83
CA MET A 1 3.04 -4.22 1.82
C MET A 1 2.92 -4.80 3.21
N TYR A 2 1.75 -5.31 3.60
CA TYR A 2 1.55 -6.07 4.84
C TYR A 2 0.65 -7.29 4.58
N ASP A 3 0.49 -8.15 5.58
CA ASP A 3 -0.33 -9.36 5.55
C ASP A 3 -1.53 -9.19 6.48
N ILE A 4 -2.76 -9.31 5.96
CA ILE A 4 -3.99 -9.09 6.74
C ILE A 4 -4.18 -10.09 7.90
N THR A 5 -3.49 -11.24 7.83
CA THR A 5 -3.55 -12.31 8.85
C THR A 5 -2.47 -12.15 9.91
N ARG A 6 -1.58 -11.15 9.80
CA ARG A 6 -0.43 -10.98 10.69
C ARG A 6 -0.25 -9.54 11.12
N TYR A 7 -0.69 -9.23 12.34
CA TYR A 7 -0.62 -7.89 12.91
C TYR A 7 0.79 -7.29 12.95
N SER A 8 1.82 -8.10 13.25
CA SER A 8 3.21 -7.63 13.27
C SER A 8 3.69 -7.08 11.93
N SER A 9 3.12 -7.54 10.81
CA SER A 9 3.44 -7.01 9.48
C SER A 9 2.92 -5.58 9.27
N LEU A 10 1.76 -5.24 9.86
CA LEU A 10 1.24 -3.88 9.87
C LEU A 10 2.08 -2.99 10.82
N LYS A 11 2.41 -3.50 12.01
CA LYS A 11 3.21 -2.77 13.00
C LYS A 11 4.58 -2.31 12.45
N ASN A 12 5.20 -3.11 11.60
CA ASN A 12 6.50 -2.80 11.00
C ASN A 12 6.39 -1.90 9.76
N PHE A 13 5.18 -1.67 9.23
CA PHE A 13 4.98 -0.90 8.00
C PHE A 13 5.50 0.56 8.06
N PRO A 14 5.34 1.32 9.17
CA PRO A 14 5.87 2.68 9.27
C PRO A 14 7.40 2.76 9.13
N GLU A 15 8.11 1.77 9.66
CA GLU A 15 9.57 1.69 9.53
C GLU A 15 9.99 1.55 8.06
N TRP A 16 9.31 0.66 7.31
CA TRP A 16 9.54 0.50 5.88
C TRP A 16 9.29 1.78 5.09
N ILE A 17 8.22 2.51 5.42
CA ILE A 17 7.94 3.81 4.79
C ILE A 17 9.02 4.83 5.12
N ASN A 18 9.53 4.85 6.36
CA ASN A 18 10.60 5.76 6.76
C ASN A 18 11.90 5.45 6.01
N ILE A 19 12.29 4.17 5.92
CA ILE A 19 13.46 3.73 5.14
C ILE A 19 13.33 4.17 3.67
N PHE A 20 12.17 3.93 3.07
CA PHE A 20 11.89 4.35 1.69
C PHE A 20 12.00 5.87 1.51
N LYS A 21 11.36 6.66 2.39
CA LYS A 21 11.39 8.13 2.33
C LYS A 21 12.79 8.70 2.52
N ASN A 22 13.61 8.09 3.38
CA ASN A 22 14.98 8.54 3.63
C ASN A 22 15.95 8.16 2.50
N GLY A 23 15.73 7.01 1.85
CA GLY A 23 16.56 6.57 0.71
C GLY A 23 16.20 7.23 -0.62
N PHE A 24 15.02 7.84 -0.73
CA PHE A 24 14.53 8.42 -1.98
C PHE A 24 15.11 9.83 -2.22
N ILE A 25 16.07 9.93 -3.15
CA ILE A 25 16.71 11.18 -3.61
C ILE A 25 15.94 11.75 -4.83
N GLY A 26 14.62 11.82 -4.75
CA GLY A 26 13.80 12.39 -5.82
C GLY A 26 13.58 13.89 -5.67
N ALA A 27 13.05 14.51 -6.73
CA ALA A 27 12.67 15.91 -6.74
C ALA A 27 11.57 16.19 -5.68
N LYS A 28 11.83 17.13 -4.76
CA LYS A 28 10.95 17.44 -3.61
C LYS A 28 9.55 17.91 -4.02
N ASP A 29 9.43 18.47 -5.22
CA ASP A 29 8.24 19.03 -5.84
C ASP A 29 7.36 17.97 -6.54
N LYS A 30 7.88 16.75 -6.77
CA LYS A 30 7.11 15.64 -7.33
C LYS A 30 7.31 14.37 -6.48
N PRO A 31 6.46 14.11 -5.46
CA PRO A 31 6.56 12.90 -4.63
C PRO A 31 6.19 11.63 -5.41
N LEU A 32 6.96 10.54 -5.25
CA LEU A 32 6.67 9.27 -5.93
C LEU A 32 5.33 8.70 -5.43
N PRO A 33 4.43 8.25 -6.33
CA PRO A 33 3.21 7.55 -5.93
C PRO A 33 3.54 6.27 -5.16
N VAL A 34 3.00 6.16 -3.93
CA VAL A 34 3.13 4.96 -3.08
C VAL A 34 1.74 4.53 -2.65
N ILE A 35 1.40 3.27 -2.91
CA ILE A 35 0.14 2.65 -2.50
C ILE A 35 0.42 1.59 -1.43
N MET A 36 -0.41 1.55 -0.40
CA MET A 36 -0.37 0.50 0.61
C MET A 36 -1.15 -0.72 0.14
N VAL A 37 -0.50 -1.89 0.16
CA VAL A 37 -1.13 -3.15 -0.23
C VAL A 37 -1.18 -4.13 0.95
N GLY A 38 -2.38 -4.65 1.24
CA GLY A 38 -2.63 -5.73 2.20
C GLY A 38 -2.84 -7.07 1.49
N GLY A 39 -1.92 -8.02 1.64
CA GLY A 39 -2.01 -9.32 0.98
C GLY A 39 -2.83 -10.36 1.76
N LYS A 40 -3.06 -11.51 1.11
CA LYS A 40 -3.78 -12.69 1.65
C LYS A 40 -5.26 -12.46 1.91
N LEU A 41 -5.93 -11.70 1.05
CA LEU A 41 -7.39 -11.50 1.12
C LEU A 41 -8.21 -12.80 1.07
N ASP A 42 -7.64 -13.90 0.58
CA ASP A 42 -8.21 -15.26 0.63
C ASP A 42 -8.36 -15.80 2.05
N LEU A 43 -7.63 -15.23 3.00
CA LEU A 43 -7.69 -15.57 4.41
C LEU A 43 -8.38 -14.48 5.22
N SER A 44 -9.32 -13.74 4.64
CA SER A 44 -10.09 -12.69 5.33
C SER A 44 -10.81 -13.19 6.59
N PHE A 45 -11.18 -14.47 6.63
CA PHE A 45 -11.76 -15.13 7.80
C PHE A 45 -10.76 -15.31 8.97
N LYS A 46 -9.45 -15.24 8.70
CA LYS A 46 -8.36 -15.24 9.70
C LYS A 46 -7.77 -13.84 9.91
N ARG A 47 -8.53 -12.78 9.62
CA ARG A 47 -8.05 -11.41 9.71
C ARG A 47 -7.60 -11.10 11.14
N ALA A 48 -6.34 -10.70 11.25
CA ALA A 48 -5.75 -10.20 12.50
C ALA A 48 -5.55 -8.68 12.45
N VAL A 49 -5.64 -8.08 11.25
CA VAL A 49 -5.50 -6.63 11.03
C VAL A 49 -6.85 -6.02 10.64
N PRO A 50 -7.43 -5.15 11.47
CA PRO A 50 -8.63 -4.42 11.13
C PRO A 50 -8.40 -3.55 9.88
N THR A 51 -9.32 -3.62 8.90
CA THR A 51 -9.23 -2.84 7.66
C THR A 51 -9.15 -1.33 7.95
N LYS A 52 -9.89 -0.86 8.96
CA LYS A 52 -9.88 0.55 9.37
C LYS A 52 -8.49 0.98 9.86
N GLU A 53 -7.81 0.16 10.64
CA GLU A 53 -6.48 0.48 11.17
C GLU A 53 -5.44 0.58 10.05
N ALA A 54 -5.46 -0.35 9.11
CA ALA A 54 -4.57 -0.30 7.95
C ALA A 54 -4.85 0.91 7.05
N PHE A 55 -6.13 1.26 6.86
CA PHE A 55 -6.54 2.45 6.13
C PHE A 55 -6.12 3.75 6.81
N ASP A 56 -6.32 3.86 8.12
CA ASP A 56 -5.90 5.02 8.92
C ASP A 56 -4.38 5.17 8.91
N LEU A 57 -3.64 4.05 8.91
CA LEU A 57 -2.18 4.06 8.76
C LEU A 57 -1.74 4.59 7.38
N ALA A 58 -2.41 4.18 6.31
CA ALA A 58 -2.14 4.67 4.96
C ALA A 58 -2.38 6.18 4.86
N LYS A 59 -3.50 6.67 5.41
CA LYS A 59 -3.83 8.10 5.49
C LYS A 59 -2.82 8.89 6.28
N THR A 60 -2.46 8.43 7.48
CA THR A 60 -1.49 9.08 8.37
C THR A 60 -0.13 9.23 7.69
N ASN A 61 0.28 8.24 6.90
CA ASN A 61 1.53 8.26 6.15
C ASN A 61 1.48 9.03 4.83
N LYS A 62 0.31 9.60 4.47
CA LYS A 62 0.02 10.32 3.22
C LYS A 62 0.31 9.47 1.97
N LEU A 63 -0.10 8.21 2.02
CA LEU A 63 0.00 7.31 0.86
C LEU A 63 -1.12 7.62 -0.14
N PHE A 64 -0.87 7.32 -1.41
CA PHE A 64 -1.78 7.66 -2.52
C PHE A 64 -2.97 6.71 -2.62
N GLY A 65 -2.87 5.53 -2.02
CA GLY A 65 -3.95 4.56 -2.05
C GLY A 65 -3.77 3.45 -1.02
N TYR A 66 -4.84 2.68 -0.85
CA TYR A 66 -4.90 1.49 -0.02
C TYR A 66 -5.76 0.44 -0.72
N ILE A 67 -5.20 -0.75 -0.94
CA ILE A 67 -5.90 -1.86 -1.58
C ILE A 67 -5.52 -3.17 -0.87
N GLU A 68 -6.48 -4.04 -0.61
CA GLU A 68 -6.20 -5.42 -0.17
C GLU A 68 -6.31 -6.37 -1.37
N CYS A 69 -5.42 -7.35 -1.49
CA CYS A 69 -5.38 -8.29 -2.60
C CYS A 69 -5.10 -9.73 -2.14
N SER A 70 -5.32 -10.68 -3.04
CA SER A 70 -4.82 -12.04 -2.88
C SER A 70 -4.05 -12.46 -4.11
N ALA A 71 -2.76 -12.76 -3.91
CA ALA A 71 -1.93 -13.38 -4.93
C ALA A 71 -2.35 -14.83 -5.22
N LYS A 72 -3.14 -15.46 -4.35
CA LYS A 72 -3.57 -16.86 -4.51
C LYS A 72 -4.71 -17.01 -5.50
N ASP A 73 -5.69 -16.10 -5.44
CA ASP A 73 -6.89 -16.16 -6.30
C ASP A 73 -7.00 -14.97 -7.28
N GLY A 74 -5.99 -14.09 -7.30
CA GLY A 74 -5.89 -12.99 -8.26
C GLY A 74 -6.71 -11.75 -7.91
N ARG A 75 -7.47 -11.75 -6.81
CA ARG A 75 -8.32 -10.59 -6.46
C ARG A 75 -7.51 -9.33 -6.25
N ASN A 76 -7.98 -8.25 -6.88
CA ASN A 76 -7.48 -6.89 -6.81
C ASN A 76 -6.03 -6.71 -7.28
N ILE A 77 -5.43 -7.71 -7.95
CA ILE A 77 -4.08 -7.59 -8.50
C ILE A 77 -4.07 -6.56 -9.65
N GLU A 78 -4.99 -6.70 -10.61
CA GLU A 78 -5.11 -5.75 -11.72
C GLU A 78 -5.43 -4.33 -11.25
N ASP A 79 -6.28 -4.18 -10.24
CA ASP A 79 -6.64 -2.89 -9.67
C ASP A 79 -5.42 -2.16 -9.09
N ILE A 80 -4.51 -2.88 -8.41
CA ILE A 80 -3.27 -2.29 -7.88
C ILE A 80 -2.40 -1.74 -9.01
N PHE A 81 -2.16 -2.53 -10.05
CA PHE A 81 -1.33 -2.10 -11.17
C PHE A 81 -1.98 -0.97 -11.96
N THR A 82 -3.29 -1.04 -12.16
CA THR A 82 -4.06 0.00 -12.84
C THR A 82 -4.01 1.33 -12.09
N GLU A 83 -4.17 1.30 -10.76
CA GLU A 83 -4.13 2.50 -9.94
C GLU A 83 -2.74 3.15 -9.93
N ILE A 84 -1.68 2.33 -9.80
CA ILE A 84 -0.31 2.84 -9.90
C ILE A 84 -0.05 3.45 -11.28
N ALA A 85 -0.47 2.78 -12.36
CA ALA A 85 -0.30 3.29 -13.72
C ALA A 85 -0.99 4.65 -13.91
N LYS A 86 -2.23 4.79 -13.44
CA LYS A 86 -2.97 6.07 -13.47
C LYS A 86 -2.23 7.17 -12.72
N LEU A 87 -1.73 6.90 -11.52
CA LEU A 87 -0.97 7.87 -10.73
C LEU A 87 0.34 8.28 -11.42
N MET A 88 0.99 7.34 -12.11
CA MET A 88 2.22 7.62 -12.87
C MET A 88 1.94 8.48 -14.12
N LEU A 89 0.83 8.23 -14.83
CA LEU A 89 0.39 9.06 -15.96
C LEU A 89 0.09 10.50 -15.51
N GLN A 90 -0.70 10.66 -14.44
CA GLN A 90 -0.99 11.97 -13.86
C GLN A 90 0.29 12.73 -13.46
N ARG A 91 1.26 12.02 -12.88
CA ARG A 91 2.57 12.58 -12.53
C ARG A 91 3.37 13.03 -13.78
N ALA A 92 3.24 12.30 -14.88
CA ALA A 92 3.85 12.64 -16.16
C ALA A 92 3.14 13.81 -16.88
N GLY A 93 1.96 14.21 -16.40
CA GLY A 93 1.14 15.25 -17.03
C GLY A 93 0.34 14.73 -18.24
N LEU A 94 0.04 13.43 -18.26
CA LEU A 94 -0.77 12.75 -19.26
C LEU A 94 -2.18 12.48 -18.73
#